data_AF-A0A0L7M9V0-F1
#
_entry.id   AF-A0A0L7M9V0-F1
#
_cell.length_a   1.000
_cell.length_b   1.000
_cell.length_c   1.000
_cell.angle_alpha   90.00
_cell.angle_beta   90.00
_cell.angle_gamma   90.00
#
_symmetry.space_group_name_H-M   'P 1'
#
loop_
_entity.id
_entity.type
_entity.pdbx_description
1 polymer ?
#
loop_
_entity_poly.entity_id
_entity_poly.type
_entity_poly.pdbx_seq_one_letter_code
_entity_poly.pdbx_strand_id
1 'polypeptide(L)' 'MYPGMFYTNIGTLIDAYVSKKNFSVVRSYSGHGVGKLLSPYPTSAHVSKYSLP' A
#
# COMPACT_ATOMS: atom_id res chain seq x y z
N MET A 1 -9.63 -7.55 2.37
CA MET A 1 -8.68 -8.41 1.64
C MET A 1 -9.31 -9.78 1.43
N TYR A 2 -9.08 -10.44 0.30
CA TYR A 2 -9.58 -11.79 -0.01
C TYR A 2 -8.62 -12.51 -0.98
N PRO A 3 -8.64 -13.85 -1.08
CA PRO A 3 -7.79 -14.61 -2.00
C PRO A 3 -7.97 -14.19 -3.47
N GLY A 4 -6.88 -13.91 -4.17
CA GLY A 4 -6.90 -13.42 -5.56
C GLY A 4 -6.88 -11.89 -5.71
N MET A 5 -6.97 -11.13 -4.61
CA MET A 5 -6.74 -9.68 -4.64
C MET A 5 -5.24 -9.36 -4.80
N PHE A 6 -4.91 -8.44 -5.71
CA PHE A 6 -3.54 -7.93 -5.86
C PHE A 6 -3.14 -7.02 -4.68
N TYR A 7 -1.90 -7.16 -4.20
CA TYR A 7 -1.33 -6.29 -3.15
C TYR A 7 -1.33 -4.81 -3.55
N THR A 8 -1.23 -4.49 -4.84
CA THR A 8 -1.32 -3.11 -5.34
C THR A 8 -2.66 -2.43 -5.05
N ASN A 9 -3.75 -3.21 -4.88
CA ASN A 9 -5.07 -2.65 -4.61
C ASN A 9 -5.12 -1.99 -3.22
N ILE A 10 -4.25 -2.39 -2.30
CA ILE A 10 -4.12 -1.78 -0.97
C ILE A 10 -3.78 -0.30 -1.13
N GLY A 11 -2.72 0.00 -1.90
CA GLY A 11 -2.30 1.38 -2.15
C GLY A 11 -3.37 2.21 -2.86
N THR A 12 -4.06 1.63 -3.84
CA THR A 12 -5.19 2.30 -4.51
C THR A 12 -6.31 2.68 -3.53
N LEU A 13 -6.67 1.79 -2.60
CA LEU A 13 -7.75 2.02 -1.64
C LEU A 13 -7.36 3.05 -0.57
N ILE A 14 -6.14 2.97 -0.04
CA ILE A 14 -5.64 3.93 0.96
C ILE A 14 -5.62 5.33 0.36
N ASP A 15 -5.00 5.48 -0.80
CA ASP A 15 -4.80 6.77 -1.46
C ASP A 15 -6.14 7.44 -1.83
N ALA A 16 -7.09 6.67 -2.37
CA ALA A 16 -8.43 7.15 -2.69
C ALA A 16 -9.23 7.61 -1.46
N TYR A 17 -8.93 7.08 -0.26
CA TYR A 17 -9.60 7.48 0.97
C TYR A 17 -9.00 8.76 1.57
N VAL A 18 -7.67 8.88 1.59
CA VAL A 18 -6.96 9.98 2.27
C VAL A 18 -6.90 11.24 1.42
N SER A 19 -6.82 11.11 0.08
CA SER A 19 -6.81 12.25 -0.85
C SER A 19 -8.07 13.11 -0.72
N LYS A 20 -9.23 12.50 -0.51
CA LYS A 20 -10.52 13.19 -0.26
C LYS A 20 -10.53 14.03 1.01
N LYS A 21 -9.54 13.85 1.89
CA LYS A 21 -9.39 14.57 3.16
C LYS A 21 -8.18 15.52 3.14
N ASN A 22 -7.59 15.75 1.98
CA ASN A 22 -6.41 16.60 1.80
C ASN A 22 -5.17 16.13 2.60
N PHE A 23 -5.04 14.80 2.77
CA PHE A 23 -3.83 14.17 3.30
C PHE A 23 -3.03 13.51 2.17
N SER A 24 -1.72 13.33 2.40
CA SER A 24 -0.82 12.62 1.49
C SER A 24 -0.33 11.29 2.10
N VAL A 25 0.13 10.38 1.24
CA VAL A 25 0.69 9.08 1.65
C VAL A 25 2.21 9.11 1.50
N VAL A 26 2.91 8.71 2.56
CA VAL A 26 4.37 8.52 2.54
C VAL A 26 4.75 7.42 1.55
N ARG A 27 5.77 7.68 0.73
CA ARG A 27 6.19 6.76 -0.36
C ARG A 27 7.47 5.99 -0.06
N SER A 28 8.26 6.45 0.91
CA SER A 28 9.57 5.85 1.26
C SER A 28 9.46 4.57 2.09
N TYR A 29 8.27 4.26 2.62
CA TYR A 29 8.03 3.06 3.43
C TYR A 29 6.84 2.29 2.88
N SER A 30 6.96 0.96 2.89
CA SER A 30 5.93 0.02 2.45
C SER A 30 5.71 -1.03 3.54
N GLY A 31 4.51 -1.61 3.57
CA GLY A 31 4.29 -2.84 4.32
C GLY A 31 5.07 -4.01 3.70
N HIS A 32 5.24 -5.06 4.48
CA HIS A 32 5.86 -6.31 4.04
C HIS A 32 5.14 -7.50 4.70
N GLY A 33 5.36 -8.72 4.18
CA GLY A 33 4.95 -9.93 4.90
C GLY A 33 5.64 -10.03 6.26
N VAL A 34 5.13 -10.83 7.18
CA VAL A 34 5.76 -11.05 8.49
C VAL A 34 5.49 -12.47 8.98
N GLY A 35 6.45 -13.06 9.69
CA GLY A 35 6.34 -14.41 10.25
C GLY A 35 7.69 -14.87 10.78
N LYS A 36 8.21 -15.99 10.26
CA LYS A 36 9.57 -16.47 10.61
C LYS A 36 10.66 -15.46 10.27
N LEU A 37 10.47 -14.70 9.20
CA LEU A 37 11.31 -13.56 8.82
C LEU A 37 10.59 -12.26 9.19
N LEU A 38 11.34 -11.24 9.59
CA LEU A 38 10.78 -9.95 9.99
C LEU A 38 10.20 -9.17 8.81
N SER A 39 10.86 -9.18 7.64
CA SER A 39 10.42 -8.44 6.45
C SER A 39 10.49 -9.22 5.13
N PRO A 40 9.83 -10.39 5.02
CA PRO A 40 9.72 -11.12 3.75
C PRO A 40 8.78 -10.42 2.76
N TYR A 41 8.83 -10.88 1.50
CA TYR A 41 7.80 -10.57 0.51
C TYR A 41 6.39 -10.89 1.03
N PRO A 42 5.36 -10.18 0.55
CA PRO A 42 5.39 -9.18 -0.52
C PRO A 42 5.58 -7.74 0.00
N THR A 43 6.29 -6.92 -0.76
CA THR A 43 6.26 -5.45 -0.58
C THR A 43 4.87 -4.92 -0.93
N SER A 44 4.25 -4.22 0.01
CA SER A 44 2.90 -3.69 -0.12
C SER A 44 2.94 -2.16 -0.02
N ALA A 45 2.98 -1.48 -1.17
CA ALA A 45 2.97 -0.02 -1.23
C ALA A 45 1.62 0.55 -0.75
N HIS A 46 1.67 1.63 0.02
CA HIS A 46 0.47 2.31 0.53
C HIS A 46 -0.07 3.39 -0.40
N VAL A 47 0.71 3.82 -1.38
CA VAL A 47 0.34 4.84 -2.37
C VAL A 47 -0.14 4.17 -3.65
N SER A 48 -1.09 4.79 -4.36
CA SER A 48 -1.49 4.32 -5.68
C SER A 48 -0.33 4.48 -6.66
N LYS A 49 -0.09 3.47 -7.50
CA LYS A 49 0.91 3.55 -8.57
C LYS A 49 0.63 4.66 -9.60
N TYR A 50 -0.61 5.16 -9.63
CA TYR A 50 -1.04 6.22 -10.54
C TYR A 50 -1.05 7.61 -9.88
N SER A 51 -0.73 7.71 -8.59
CA SER A 51 -0.67 9.01 -7.93
C SER A 51 0.63 9.70 -8.26
N LEU A 52 0.51 10.84 -8.95
CA LEU A 52 1.62 11.73 -9.25
C LEU A 52 2.27 12.22 -7.94
N PRO A 53 3.61 12.36 -7.89
CA PRO A 53 4.31 12.98 -6.77
C PRO A 53 3.82 14.38 -6.45
#